data_AF-A0A7Z0QDU5-F1
#
_entry.id   AF-A0A7Z0QDU5-F1
#
_cell.length_a   1.000
_cell.length_b   1.000
_cell.length_c   1.000
_cell.angle_alpha   90.00
_cell.angle_beta   90.00
_cell.angle_gamma   90.00
#
_symmetry.space_group_name_H-M   'P 1'
#
loop_
_entity.id
_entity.type
_entity.pdbx_description
1 polymer ?
#
loop_
_entity_poly.entity_id
_entity_poly.type
_entity_poly.pdbx_seq_one_letter_code
_entity_poly.pdbx_strand_id
1 'polypeptide(L)' 'MAKALIFDFDGVVADSEVLANTVLAEIVTELGVPTTVEDSYRAYLVPGIRAE' A
#
# COMPACT_ATOMS: atom_id res chain seq x y z
N MET A 1 17.35 10.45 -25.23
CA MET A 1 16.50 9.25 -25.41
C MET A 1 16.81 8.29 -24.29
N ALA A 2 15.81 7.92 -23.50
CA ALA A 2 15.95 6.82 -22.54
C ALA A 2 16.10 5.51 -23.32
N LYS A 3 17.04 4.64 -22.90
CA LYS A 3 17.32 3.37 -23.58
C LYS A 3 16.50 2.21 -23.03
N ALA A 4 15.97 2.36 -21.82
CA ALA A 4 15.10 1.40 -21.16
C ALA A 4 14.21 2.15 -20.14
N LEU A 5 13.13 1.50 -19.75
CA LEU A 5 12.24 1.94 -18.68
C LEU A 5 12.07 0.80 -17.69
N ILE A 6 12.19 1.12 -16.41
CA ILE A 6 12.00 0.16 -15.32
C ILE A 6 10.73 0.58 -14.60
N PHE A 7 9.84 -0.37 -14.39
CA PHE A 7 8.61 -0.20 -13.63
C PHE A 7 8.77 -0.94 -12.31
N ASP A 8 8.27 -0.31 -11.25
CA ASP A 8 7.89 -1.07 -10.08
C ASP A 8 6.70 -1.98 -10.42
N PHE A 9 6.41 -2.95 -9.56
CA PHE A 9 5.32 -3.88 -9.79
C PHE A 9 4.06 -3.48 -9.01
N ASP A 10 4.15 -3.44 -7.68
CA ASP A 10 3.04 -3.14 -6.79
C ASP A 10 2.67 -1.65 -6.89
N GLY A 11 1.39 -1.35 -7.06
CA GLY A 11 0.88 0.02 -7.26
C GLY A 11 1.23 0.65 -8.62
N VAL A 12 1.94 -0.07 -9.51
CA VAL A 12 2.30 0.42 -10.86
C VAL A 12 1.79 -0.49 -11.96
N VAL A 13 2.12 -1.78 -11.92
CA VAL A 13 1.64 -2.79 -12.87
C VAL A 13 0.44 -3.54 -12.29
N ALA A 14 0.47 -3.81 -10.99
CA ALA A 14 -0.60 -4.48 -10.26
C ALA A 14 -1.18 -3.56 -9.19
N ASP A 15 -2.51 -3.51 -9.11
CA ASP A 15 -3.24 -2.81 -8.04
C ASP A 15 -3.32 -3.67 -6.77
N SER A 16 -2.15 -4.02 -6.23
CA SER A 16 -1.99 -4.90 -5.07
C SER A 16 -2.01 -4.16 -3.73
N GLU A 17 -1.80 -2.84 -3.75
CA GLU A 17 -1.65 -2.01 -2.55
C GLU A 17 -2.94 -1.97 -1.72
N VAL A 18 -4.11 -1.94 -2.36
CA VAL A 18 -5.41 -2.00 -1.68
C VAL A 18 -5.58 -3.31 -0.93
N LEU A 19 -5.22 -4.42 -1.56
CA LEU A 19 -5.31 -5.75 -0.94
C LEU A 19 -4.35 -5.85 0.24
N ALA A 20 -3.10 -5.44 0.06
CA ALA A 20 -2.07 -5.50 1.09
C ALA A 20 -2.45 -4.64 2.32
N ASN A 21 -2.92 -3.41 2.10
CA ASN A 21 -3.31 -2.51 3.20
C ASN A 21 -4.60 -2.94 3.89
N THR A 22 -5.51 -3.61 3.18
CA THR A 22 -6.71 -4.21 3.81
C THR A 22 -6.30 -5.31 4.80
N VAL A 23 -5.46 -6.25 4.35
CA VAL A 23 -4.97 -7.34 5.21
C VAL A 23 -4.14 -6.79 6.37
N LEU A 24 -3.31 -5.77 6.14
CA LEU A 24 -2.52 -5.15 7.20
C LEU A 24 -3.42 -4.48 8.24
N ALA A 25 -4.44 -3.73 7.83
CA ALA A 25 -5.39 -3.10 8.75
C ALA A 25 -6.13 -4.13 9.62
N GLU A 26 -6.52 -5.27 9.05
CA GLU A 26 -7.13 -6.39 9.77
C GLU A 26 -6.17 -6.98 10.81
N ILE A 27 -4.94 -7.34 10.41
CA ILE A 27 -3.93 -7.92 11.32
C ILE A 27 -3.61 -6.96 12.47
N VAL A 28 -3.41 -5.68 12.18
CA VAL A 28 -3.08 -4.68 13.21
C VAL A 28 -4.26 -4.50 14.18
N THR A 29 -5.49 -4.55 13.67
CA THR A 29 -6.70 -4.54 14.49
C THR A 29 -6.77 -5.76 15.40
N GLU A 30 -6.49 -6.97 14.89
CA GLU A 30 -6.44 -8.21 15.68
C GLU A 30 -5.38 -8.18 16.79
N LEU A 31 -4.27 -7.45 16.57
CA LEU A 31 -3.23 -7.24 17.58
C LEU A 31 -3.62 -6.20 18.65
N GLY A 32 -4.81 -5.62 18.58
CA GLY A 32 -5.36 -4.72 19.59
C GLY A 32 -5.23 -3.24 19.27
N VAL A 33 -4.86 -2.87 18.04
CA VAL A 33 -4.78 -1.48 17.58
C VAL A 33 -5.83 -1.26 16.51
N PRO A 34 -7.02 -0.72 16.85
CA PRO A 34 -8.07 -0.46 15.85
C PRO A 34 -7.54 0.38 14.69
N THR A 35 -7.54 -0.20 13.49
CA THR A 35 -6.88 0.37 12.31
C THR A 35 -7.79 0.21 11.11
N THR A 36 -8.12 1.32 10.44
CA THR A 36 -8.82 1.31 9.14
C THR A 36 -7.82 1.16 7.99
N VAL A 37 -8.29 0.86 6.78
CA VAL A 37 -7.43 0.80 5.59
C VAL A 37 -6.77 2.16 5.33
N GLU A 38 -7.51 3.26 5.48
CA GLU A 38 -6.98 4.63 5.41
C GLU A 38 -5.92 4.91 6.48
N ASP A 39 -6.05 4.36 7.69
CA ASP A 39 -5.01 4.45 8.71
C ASP A 39 -3.76 3.68 8.28
N SER A 40 -3.94 2.47 7.72
CA SER A 40 -2.84 1.65 7.21
C SER A 40 -2.05 2.38 6.14
N TYR A 41 -2.74 2.99 5.17
CA TYR A 41 -2.10 3.80 4.13
C TYR A 41 -1.28 4.96 4.70
N ARG A 42 -1.81 5.67 5.70
CA ARG A 42 -1.09 6.82 6.28
C ARG A 42 0.09 6.41 7.15
N ALA A 43 0.01 5.27 7.82
CA ALA A 43 0.99 4.84 8.81
C ALA A 43 2.10 3.97 8.21
N TYR A 44 1.81 3.18 7.18
CA TYR A 44 2.70 2.10 6.71
C TYR A 44 3.06 2.19 5.23
N LEU A 45 2.41 3.04 4.44
CA LEU A 45 2.79 3.27 3.05
C LEU A 45 3.96 4.27 2.95
N VAL A 46 4.84 4.05 1.97
CA VAL A 46 5.95 4.97 1.72
C VAL A 46 5.41 6.32 1.20
N PRO A 47 5.87 7.46 1.74
CA PRO A 47 5.44 8.78 1.27
C PRO A 47 5.69 8.94 -0.24
N GLY A 48 4.63 9.27 -0.98
CA GLY A 48 4.69 9.50 -2.42
C GLY A 48 3.98 8.45 -3.28
N ILE A 49 3.59 7.31 -2.70
CA ILE A 49 2.63 6.39 -3.32
C ILE A 49 1.23 6.89 -2.97
N ARG A 50 0.43 7.25 -3.98
CA ARG A 50 -0.98 7.64 -3.76
C ARG A 50 -1.83 6.39 -3.90
N ALA A 51 -2.58 6.07 -2.85
CA ALA A 51 -3.77 5.24 -2.97
C ALA A 51 -4.84 6.12 -3.61
N GLU A 52 -5.13 5.87 -4.88
CA GLU A 52 -6.15 6.54 -5.67
C GLU A 52 -7.23 5.55 -6.11
#